data_AF-A0A0F9X9N1-F1
#
_entry.id   AF-A0A0F9X9N1-F1
#
_cell.length_a   1.000
_cell.length_b   1.000
_cell.length_c   1.000
_cell.angle_alpha   90.00
_cell.angle_beta   90.00
_cell.angle_gamma   90.00
#
_symmetry.space_group_name_H-M   'P 1'
#
loop_
_entity.id
_entity.type
_entity.pdbx_description
1 polymer ?
#
loop_
_entity_poly.entity_id
_entity_poly.type
_entity_poly.pdbx_seq_one_letter_code
_entity_poly.pdbx_strand_id
1 'polypeptide(L)'
;MNLIQFEGDLSMTIQRHKWSNNIKLGKRIARTIYLHADYANLLPDKVQEVIALGNGFYVRRCNVLKLTMGKNEAVKFISFIYCPDFIISDEPEIKYAVKFNPKTNEYTKREYTQNPPVYHGKWAFVPEHNTMFDVQASYDRTIWINKQLQKFGIAKRSIGWKIQWNGILTHLHNNV
;
A
#
# COMPACT_ATOMS: atom_id res chain seq x y z
N MET A 1 5.56 -40.50 -24.56
CA MET A 1 4.71 -39.30 -24.51
C MET A 1 5.45 -38.30 -23.64
N ASN A 2 6.01 -37.27 -24.27
CA ASN A 2 7.18 -36.54 -23.78
C ASN A 2 6.82 -35.49 -22.72
N LEU A 3 7.63 -35.49 -21.66
CA LEU A 3 7.80 -34.40 -20.72
C LEU A 3 8.39 -33.20 -21.48
N ILE A 4 7.68 -32.07 -21.50
CA ILE A 4 8.22 -30.82 -22.01
C ILE A 4 9.01 -30.19 -20.85
N GLN A 5 10.33 -30.41 -20.85
CA GLN A 5 11.27 -29.59 -20.10
C GLN A 5 11.32 -28.21 -20.76
N PHE A 6 10.91 -27.17 -20.03
CA PHE A 6 11.29 -25.80 -20.34
C PHE A 6 12.69 -25.56 -19.78
N GLU A 7 13.71 -25.88 -20.56
CA GLU A 7 15.05 -25.32 -20.39
C GLU A 7 15.05 -23.92 -21.02
N GLY A 8 14.78 -22.93 -20.18
CA GLY A 8 14.97 -21.52 -20.49
C GLY A 8 15.81 -20.90 -19.39
N ASP A 9 17.09 -20.71 -19.69
CA ASP A 9 18.08 -20.04 -18.85
C ASP A 9 17.58 -18.64 -18.46
N LEU A 10 17.02 -18.52 -17.25
CA LEU A 10 16.58 -17.25 -16.65
C LEU A 10 17.71 -16.56 -15.87
N SER A 11 18.97 -16.85 -16.16
CA SER A 11 20.12 -16.09 -15.65
C SER A 11 20.34 -14.76 -16.41
N MET A 12 19.27 -14.11 -16.87
CA MET A 12 19.34 -12.69 -17.23
C MET A 12 19.48 -11.85 -15.96
N THR A 13 20.75 -11.64 -15.60
CA THR A 13 21.25 -10.69 -14.62
C THR A 13 20.52 -9.35 -14.77
N ILE A 14 19.50 -9.13 -13.94
CA ILE A 14 18.78 -7.86 -13.84
C ILE A 14 19.79 -6.79 -13.41
N GLN A 15 20.32 -6.06 -14.39
CA GLN A 15 21.17 -4.91 -14.18
C GLN A 15 20.46 -3.91 -13.25
N ARG A 16 21.14 -3.64 -12.14
CA ARG A 16 20.71 -2.84 -10.98
C ARG A 16 20.51 -1.37 -11.35
N HIS A 17 19.41 -1.04 -12.01
CA HIS A 17 19.00 0.34 -12.21
C HIS A 17 18.35 0.86 -10.92
N LYS A 18 18.63 2.10 -10.52
CA LYS A 18 18.03 2.76 -9.35
C LYS A 18 16.60 3.19 -9.70
N TRP A 19 15.55 2.52 -9.20
CA TRP A 19 14.16 2.80 -9.61
C TRP A 19 13.45 3.90 -8.77
N SER A 20 14.09 4.50 -7.75
CA SER A 20 13.40 5.37 -6.77
C SER A 20 13.15 6.80 -7.20
N ASN A 21 14.04 7.39 -7.99
CA ASN A 21 13.99 8.84 -8.23
C ASN A 21 12.83 9.25 -9.16
N ASN A 22 12.13 8.28 -9.76
CA ASN A 22 11.09 8.53 -10.77
C ASN A 22 9.66 8.19 -10.29
N ILE A 23 9.48 7.57 -9.11
CA ILE A 23 8.13 7.32 -8.58
C ILE A 23 7.71 8.51 -7.72
N LYS A 24 6.98 9.45 -8.33
CA LYS A 24 6.45 10.66 -7.69
C LYS A 24 5.08 10.44 -7.02
N LEU A 25 4.43 9.32 -7.32
CA LEU A 25 3.09 9.02 -6.85
C LEU A 25 3.11 8.05 -5.65
N GLY A 26 2.26 8.35 -4.66
CA GLY A 26 2.02 7.50 -3.50
C GLY A 26 2.81 7.89 -2.25
N LYS A 27 2.39 7.34 -1.11
CA LYS A 27 2.98 7.60 0.20
C LYS A 27 4.23 6.75 0.38
N ARG A 28 5.40 7.38 0.45
CA ARG A 28 6.65 6.69 0.77
C ARG A 28 6.88 6.62 2.28
N ILE A 29 7.10 5.41 2.79
CA ILE A 29 7.49 5.15 4.17
C ILE A 29 8.69 4.21 4.14
N ALA A 30 9.86 4.73 4.52
CA ALA A 30 11.14 4.03 4.36
C ALA A 30 11.32 3.50 2.92
N ARG A 31 11.50 2.18 2.76
CA ARG A 31 11.64 1.51 1.44
C ARG A 31 10.31 1.01 0.88
N THR A 32 9.20 1.57 1.29
CA THR A 32 7.88 1.15 0.82
C THR A 32 7.12 2.31 0.24
N ILE A 33 6.45 2.08 -0.89
CA ILE A 33 5.52 3.02 -1.52
C ILE A 33 4.13 2.42 -1.45
N TYR A 34 3.16 3.21 -1.01
CA TYR A 34 1.73 2.88 -1.00
C TYR A 34 1.01 3.76 -2.02
N LEU A 35 0.27 3.17 -2.94
CA LEU A 35 -0.56 3.91 -3.90
C LEU A 35 -1.87 3.18 -4.15
N HIS A 36 -2.89 3.89 -4.63
CA HIS A 36 -4.12 3.27 -5.08
C HIS A 36 -3.90 2.52 -6.41
N ALA A 37 -4.53 1.36 -6.55
CA ALA A 37 -4.31 0.43 -7.66
C ALA A 37 -4.70 1.03 -9.04
N ASP A 38 -5.71 1.89 -9.08
CA ASP A 38 -6.15 2.57 -10.32
C ASP A 38 -5.07 3.46 -10.95
N TYR A 39 -4.04 3.84 -10.19
CA TYR A 39 -2.93 4.65 -10.69
C TYR A 39 -1.66 3.83 -10.95
N ALA A 40 -1.77 2.50 -11.01
CA ALA A 40 -0.63 1.63 -11.33
C ALA A 40 -0.01 1.96 -12.68
N ASN A 41 -0.81 2.41 -13.65
CA ASN A 41 -0.38 2.84 -14.99
C ASN A 41 0.47 4.12 -15.00
N LEU A 42 0.51 4.87 -13.89
CA LEU A 42 1.37 6.06 -13.74
C LEU A 42 2.76 5.71 -13.19
N LEU A 43 3.01 4.44 -12.86
CA LEU A 43 4.31 3.96 -12.41
C LEU A 43 5.25 3.74 -13.61
N PRO A 44 6.58 3.74 -13.41
CA PRO A 44 7.52 3.39 -14.48
C PRO A 44 7.22 2.02 -15.09
N ASP A 45 7.39 1.86 -16.41
CA ASP A 45 7.03 0.65 -17.18
C ASP A 45 7.53 -0.65 -16.53
N LYS A 46 8.78 -0.69 -16.09
CA LYS A 46 9.35 -1.86 -15.40
C LYS A 46 8.60 -2.24 -14.13
N VAL A 47 8.07 -1.27 -13.39
CA VAL A 47 7.25 -1.54 -12.21
C VAL A 47 5.88 -2.09 -12.63
N GLN A 48 5.30 -1.56 -13.70
CA GLN A 48 4.06 -2.07 -14.29
C GLN A 48 4.22 -3.51 -14.76
N GLU A 49 5.36 -3.86 -15.39
CA GLU A 49 5.70 -5.24 -15.77
C GLU A 49 5.73 -6.16 -14.55
N VAL A 50 6.38 -5.77 -13.44
CA VAL A 50 6.39 -6.59 -12.22
C VAL A 50 4.99 -6.72 -11.61
N ILE A 51 4.17 -5.66 -11.66
CA ILE A 51 2.76 -5.72 -11.25
C ILE A 51 1.99 -6.71 -12.15
N ALA A 52 2.24 -6.68 -13.45
CA ALA A 52 1.64 -7.58 -14.44
C ALA A 52 2.05 -9.05 -14.21
N LEU A 53 3.27 -9.33 -13.71
CA LEU A 53 3.67 -10.67 -13.29
C LEU A 53 2.87 -11.16 -12.07
N GLY A 54 2.51 -10.25 -11.17
CA GLY A 54 1.64 -10.53 -10.03
C GLY A 54 0.15 -10.62 -10.39
N ASN A 55 -0.20 -10.46 -11.67
CA ASN A 55 -1.57 -10.28 -12.15
C ASN A 55 -2.38 -11.57 -12.15
N GLY A 56 -2.83 -11.97 -10.97
CA GLY A 56 -3.89 -12.95 -10.76
C GLY A 56 -5.20 -12.31 -10.30
N PHE A 57 -6.14 -13.12 -9.82
CA PHE A 57 -7.45 -12.69 -9.28
C PHE A 57 -7.37 -11.55 -8.24
N TYR A 58 -6.25 -11.45 -7.52
CA TYR A 58 -6.04 -10.51 -6.43
C TYR A 58 -5.83 -9.06 -6.87
N VAL A 59 -5.29 -8.81 -8.06
CA VAL A 59 -5.05 -7.45 -8.57
C VAL A 59 -6.38 -6.76 -8.89
N ARG A 60 -7.32 -7.50 -9.47
CA ARG A 60 -8.67 -7.02 -9.82
C ARG A 60 -9.53 -6.63 -8.62
N ARG A 61 -9.13 -7.00 -7.41
CA ARG A 61 -9.87 -6.77 -6.17
C ARG A 61 -9.04 -6.01 -5.13
N CYS A 62 -7.91 -5.42 -5.50
CA CYS A 62 -7.13 -4.63 -4.56
C CYS A 62 -7.38 -3.14 -4.76
N ASN A 63 -7.36 -2.40 -3.66
CA ASN A 63 -7.45 -0.94 -3.68
C ASN A 63 -6.05 -0.33 -3.57
N VAL A 64 -5.15 -0.98 -2.85
CA VAL A 64 -3.82 -0.44 -2.55
C VAL A 64 -2.72 -1.38 -3.02
N LEU A 65 -1.76 -0.82 -3.74
CA LEU A 65 -0.49 -1.45 -4.04
C LEU A 65 0.55 -0.99 -3.03
N LYS A 66 1.21 -1.95 -2.39
CA LYS A 66 2.36 -1.73 -1.52
C LYS A 66 3.62 -2.26 -2.20
N LEU A 67 4.44 -1.37 -2.74
CA LEU A 67 5.70 -1.70 -3.38
C LEU A 67 6.82 -1.67 -2.34
N THR A 68 7.41 -2.81 -2.03
CA THR A 68 8.58 -2.89 -1.13
C THR A 68 9.85 -2.92 -1.96
N MET A 69 10.68 -1.90 -1.79
CA MET A 69 11.91 -1.68 -2.54
C MET A 69 13.11 -2.36 -1.86
N GLY A 70 14.01 -2.91 -2.67
CA GLY A 70 15.27 -3.50 -2.27
C GLY A 70 16.41 -2.48 -2.21
N LYS A 71 17.64 -2.96 -1.98
CA LYS A 71 18.83 -2.10 -1.83
C LYS A 71 19.15 -1.22 -3.05
N ASN A 72 18.78 -1.68 -4.25
CA ASN A 72 18.97 -0.93 -5.51
C ASN A 72 17.70 -0.21 -5.96
N GLU A 73 16.76 0.01 -5.04
CA GLU A 73 15.43 0.54 -5.34
C GLU A 73 14.68 -0.34 -6.35
N ALA A 74 15.05 -1.61 -6.45
CA ALA A 74 14.31 -2.60 -7.21
C ALA A 74 13.09 -3.09 -6.41
N VAL A 75 11.92 -3.25 -7.02
CA VAL A 75 10.76 -3.90 -6.40
C VAL A 75 11.17 -5.30 -5.93
N LYS A 76 11.23 -5.47 -4.61
CA LYS A 76 11.53 -6.74 -3.94
C LYS A 76 10.25 -7.54 -3.71
N PHE A 77 9.16 -6.87 -3.35
CA PHE A 77 7.84 -7.48 -3.15
C PHE A 77 6.75 -6.50 -3.54
N ILE A 78 5.63 -7.02 -4.00
CA ILE A 78 4.38 -6.27 -4.18
C ILE A 78 3.38 -6.84 -3.18
N SER A 79 2.63 -5.99 -2.47
CA SER A 79 1.43 -6.46 -1.76
C SER A 79 0.20 -5.84 -2.38
N PHE A 80 -0.74 -6.68 -2.77
CA PHE A 80 -2.08 -6.34 -3.23
C PHE A 80 -3.00 -6.32 -2.02
N ILE A 81 -3.47 -5.13 -1.64
CA ILE A 81 -4.17 -4.90 -0.38
C ILE A 81 -5.62 -4.52 -0.68
N TYR A 82 -6.55 -5.25 -0.08
CA TYR A 82 -7.98 -5.00 -0.21
C TYR A 82 -8.53 -4.24 0.99
N CYS A 83 -9.13 -3.10 0.67
CA CYS A 83 -9.76 -2.16 1.60
C CYS A 83 -11.14 -1.79 1.03
N PRO A 84 -12.20 -2.54 1.37
CA PRO A 84 -13.52 -2.36 0.76
C PRO A 84 -14.11 -0.95 0.94
N ASP A 85 -13.72 -0.28 2.02
CA ASP A 85 -14.17 1.04 2.41
C ASP A 85 -13.17 2.15 2.07
N PHE A 86 -12.16 1.88 1.22
CA PHE A 86 -11.09 2.84 0.89
C PHE A 86 -11.61 4.21 0.47
N ILE A 87 -12.66 4.25 -0.34
CA ILE A 87 -13.24 5.49 -0.85
C ILE A 87 -14.05 6.20 0.24
N ILE A 88 -14.85 5.44 1.00
CA ILE A 88 -15.90 5.97 1.87
C ILE A 88 -15.38 6.33 3.27
N SER A 89 -14.52 5.50 3.85
CA SER A 89 -14.04 5.65 5.24
C SER A 89 -12.84 6.60 5.32
N ASP A 90 -12.80 7.48 6.31
CA ASP A 90 -11.63 8.33 6.59
C ASP A 90 -10.39 7.48 6.90
N GLU A 91 -10.58 6.37 7.64
CA GLU A 91 -9.54 5.42 8.01
C GLU A 91 -9.92 4.00 7.58
N PRO A 92 -9.69 3.65 6.30
CA PRO A 92 -10.19 2.42 5.73
C PRO A 92 -9.48 1.20 6.30
N GLU A 93 -10.24 0.12 6.44
CA GLU A 93 -9.80 -1.15 7.04
C GLU A 93 -9.17 -2.07 6.01
N ILE A 94 -8.04 -2.67 6.38
CA ILE A 94 -7.44 -3.74 5.58
C ILE A 94 -8.16 -5.06 5.88
N LYS A 95 -8.85 -5.64 4.90
CA LYS A 95 -9.47 -6.97 5.04
C LYS A 95 -8.47 -8.09 4.73
N TYR A 96 -7.69 -7.94 3.68
CA TYR A 96 -6.59 -8.86 3.39
C TYR A 96 -5.46 -8.17 2.62
N ALA A 97 -4.29 -8.79 2.70
CA ALA A 97 -3.13 -8.44 1.89
C ALA A 97 -2.55 -9.72 1.25
N VAL A 98 -2.30 -9.67 -0.04
CA VAL A 98 -1.59 -10.74 -0.77
C VAL A 98 -0.23 -10.22 -1.16
N LYS A 99 0.81 -10.78 -0.56
CA LYS A 99 2.20 -10.47 -0.87
C LYS A 99 2.69 -11.38 -2.00
N PHE A 100 3.19 -10.78 -3.06
CA PHE A 100 3.81 -11.42 -4.20
C PHE A 100 5.33 -11.22 -4.17
N ASN A 101 6.07 -12.30 -4.40
CA ASN A 101 7.52 -12.28 -4.59
C ASN A 101 7.86 -12.51 -6.08
N PRO A 102 8.26 -11.46 -6.82
CA PRO A 102 8.55 -11.59 -8.25
C PRO A 102 9.76 -12.47 -8.57
N LYS A 103 10.62 -12.78 -7.59
CA LYS A 103 11.78 -13.66 -7.80
C LYS A 103 11.43 -15.14 -7.73
N THR A 104 10.48 -15.50 -6.87
CA THR A 104 10.08 -16.91 -6.65
C THR A 104 8.73 -17.23 -7.26
N ASN A 105 8.01 -16.22 -7.75
CA ASN A 105 6.63 -16.31 -8.22
C ASN A 105 5.64 -16.81 -7.14
N GLU A 106 6.00 -16.64 -5.85
CA GLU A 106 5.19 -17.11 -4.73
C GLU A 106 4.24 -16.03 -4.20
N TYR A 107 3.10 -16.48 -3.70
CA TYR A 107 2.07 -15.66 -3.09
C TYR A 107 1.88 -16.05 -1.62
N THR A 108 1.76 -15.06 -0.75
CA THR A 108 1.36 -15.25 0.65
C THR A 108 0.16 -14.36 0.96
N LYS A 109 -0.95 -14.96 1.35
CA LYS A 109 -2.17 -14.24 1.76
C LYS A 109 -2.20 -14.09 3.28
N ARG A 110 -2.60 -12.91 3.74
CA ARG A 110 -2.94 -12.64 5.14
C ARG A 110 -4.31 -11.97 5.19
N GLU A 111 -5.20 -12.53 6.00
CA GLU A 111 -6.53 -11.97 6.28
C GLU A 111 -6.54 -11.33 7.67
N TYR A 112 -7.42 -10.34 7.85
CA TYR A 112 -7.57 -9.61 9.10
C TYR A 112 -9.05 -9.53 9.47
N THR A 113 -9.44 -10.22 10.55
CA THR A 113 -10.84 -10.36 10.95
C THR A 113 -11.21 -9.55 12.19
N GLN A 114 -10.43 -9.65 13.27
CA GLN A 114 -10.80 -9.09 14.58
C GLN A 114 -10.28 -7.67 14.82
N ASN A 115 -8.99 -7.44 14.62
CA ASN A 115 -8.35 -6.13 14.75
C ASN A 115 -7.60 -5.80 13.46
N PRO A 116 -8.31 -5.39 12.39
CA PRO A 116 -7.67 -5.09 11.13
C PRO A 116 -6.77 -3.85 11.25
N PRO A 117 -5.66 -3.80 10.50
CA PRO A 117 -4.94 -2.56 10.31
C PRO A 117 -5.84 -1.53 9.61
N VAL A 118 -5.58 -0.26 9.89
CA VAL A 118 -6.28 0.86 9.24
C VAL A 118 -5.27 1.80 8.57
N TYR A 119 -5.71 2.50 7.52
CA TYR A 119 -4.89 3.53 6.88
C TYR A 119 -5.20 4.93 7.41
N HIS A 120 -4.28 5.47 8.24
CA HIS A 120 -4.28 6.89 8.56
C HIS A 120 -3.56 7.70 7.47
N GLY A 121 -4.27 8.66 6.89
CA GLY A 121 -3.78 9.52 5.80
C GLY A 121 -3.77 8.83 4.44
N LYS A 122 -4.95 8.34 4.02
CA LYS A 122 -5.20 7.72 2.70
C LYS A 122 -5.04 8.71 1.53
N TRP A 123 -5.21 10.02 1.78
CA TRP A 123 -5.03 11.09 0.79
C TRP A 123 -3.70 10.98 0.03
N ALA A 124 -2.63 10.53 0.69
CA ALA A 124 -1.30 10.42 0.09
C ALA A 124 -1.14 9.22 -0.86
N PHE A 125 -2.17 8.39 -1.05
CA PHE A 125 -2.09 7.18 -1.89
C PHE A 125 -2.56 7.47 -3.32
N VAL A 126 -3.18 8.63 -3.55
CA VAL A 126 -3.76 9.06 -4.82
C VAL A 126 -3.09 10.37 -5.28
N PRO A 127 -3.19 10.75 -6.57
CA PRO A 127 -2.78 12.07 -7.03
C PRO A 127 -3.61 13.18 -6.38
N GLU A 128 -3.11 14.41 -6.36
CA GLU A 128 -3.83 15.56 -5.78
C GLU A 128 -5.18 15.83 -6.50
N HIS A 129 -5.22 15.61 -7.81
CA HIS A 129 -6.41 15.81 -8.66
C HIS A 129 -7.31 14.56 -8.77
N ASN A 130 -7.17 13.61 -7.85
CA ASN A 130 -8.09 12.46 -7.79
C ASN A 130 -9.55 12.93 -7.67
N THR A 131 -10.50 12.12 -8.17
CA THR A 131 -11.94 12.39 -8.04
C THR A 131 -12.69 11.35 -7.21
N MET A 132 -12.02 10.32 -6.66
CA MET A 132 -12.69 9.25 -5.92
C MET A 132 -13.23 9.73 -4.56
N PHE A 133 -12.52 10.65 -3.90
CA PHE A 133 -12.92 11.25 -2.63
C PHE A 133 -12.26 12.63 -2.49
N ASP A 134 -12.70 13.42 -1.52
CA ASP A 134 -12.11 14.71 -1.19
C ASP A 134 -10.73 14.55 -0.53
N VAL A 135 -9.67 14.68 -1.35
CA VAL A 135 -8.27 14.59 -0.90
C VAL A 135 -7.91 15.71 0.07
N GLN A 136 -8.44 16.92 -0.14
CA GLN A 136 -8.12 18.06 0.71
C GLN A 136 -8.73 17.89 2.10
N ALA A 137 -10.00 17.49 2.18
CA ALA A 137 -10.64 17.17 3.46
C ALA A 137 -9.91 16.03 4.20
N SER A 138 -9.50 14.98 3.49
CA SER A 138 -8.73 13.87 4.08
C SER A 138 -7.35 14.31 4.56
N TYR A 139 -6.68 15.22 3.85
CA TYR A 139 -5.43 15.85 4.28
C TYR A 139 -5.63 16.69 5.55
N ASP A 140 -6.60 17.60 5.55
CA ASP A 140 -6.86 18.52 6.66
C ASP A 140 -7.21 17.75 7.94
N ARG A 141 -8.05 16.72 7.82
CA ARG A 141 -8.33 15.78 8.91
C ARG A 141 -7.06 15.13 9.44
N THR A 142 -6.20 14.63 8.55
CA THR A 142 -4.93 14.00 8.94
C THR A 142 -4.03 14.95 9.74
N ILE A 143 -3.92 16.20 9.29
CA ILE A 143 -3.14 17.24 9.98
C ILE A 143 -3.76 17.56 11.35
N TRP A 144 -5.08 17.73 11.41
CA TRP A 144 -5.79 18.00 12.66
C TRP A 144 -5.56 16.87 13.67
N ILE A 145 -5.77 15.60 13.28
CA ILE A 145 -5.54 14.46 14.17
C ILE A 145 -4.08 14.43 14.64
N ASN A 146 -3.11 14.63 13.74
CA ASN A 146 -1.70 14.62 14.12
C ASN A 146 -1.35 15.70 15.16
N LYS A 147 -1.98 16.88 15.08
CA LYS A 147 -1.84 17.93 16.10
C LYS A 147 -2.41 17.47 17.44
N GLN A 148 -3.57 16.83 17.45
CA GLN A 148 -4.16 16.32 18.70
C GLN A 148 -3.31 15.19 19.31
N LEU A 149 -2.82 14.24 18.49
CA LEU A 149 -1.93 13.19 18.96
C LEU A 149 -0.69 13.75 19.64
N GLN A 150 -0.09 14.81 19.07
CA GLN A 150 1.03 15.50 19.68
C GLN A 150 0.64 16.19 21.00
N LYS A 151 -0.48 16.93 21.01
CA LYS A 151 -1.00 17.63 22.20
C LYS A 151 -1.19 16.67 23.38
N PHE A 152 -1.72 15.48 23.13
CA PHE A 152 -2.00 14.47 24.17
C PHE A 152 -0.88 13.45 24.37
N GLY A 153 0.28 13.62 23.72
CA GLY A 153 1.41 12.69 23.87
C GLY A 153 1.15 11.27 23.34
N ILE A 154 0.17 11.11 22.44
CA ILE A 154 -0.19 9.81 21.86
C ILE A 154 0.81 9.44 20.75
N ALA A 155 1.46 8.30 20.91
CA ALA A 155 2.46 7.85 19.95
C ALA A 155 1.84 7.50 18.58
N LYS A 156 2.40 8.04 17.49
CA LYS A 156 1.96 7.75 16.11
C LYS A 156 1.99 6.26 15.75
N ARG A 157 2.82 5.45 16.40
CA ARG A 157 2.84 3.99 16.17
C ARG A 157 1.52 3.29 16.57
N SER A 158 0.70 3.94 17.38
CA SER A 158 -0.57 3.39 17.89
C SER A 158 -1.73 3.53 16.91
N ILE A 159 -1.57 4.27 15.80
CA ILE A 159 -2.69 4.61 14.89
C ILE A 159 -2.97 3.55 13.82
N GLY A 160 -2.16 2.50 13.74
CA GLY A 160 -2.18 1.56 12.62
C GLY A 160 -3.20 0.43 12.73
N TRP A 161 -3.97 0.34 13.81
CA TRP A 161 -4.83 -0.80 14.14
C TRP A 161 -6.19 -0.31 14.64
N LYS A 162 -7.27 -0.98 14.20
CA LYS A 162 -8.66 -0.54 14.45
C LYS A 162 -8.98 -0.33 15.92
N ILE A 163 -8.64 -1.27 16.80
CA ILE A 163 -8.95 -1.16 18.24
C ILE A 163 -8.28 0.07 18.85
N GLN A 164 -6.99 0.25 18.57
CA GLN A 164 -6.24 1.39 19.07
C GLN A 164 -6.74 2.71 18.45
N TRP A 165 -7.08 2.70 17.16
CA TRP A 165 -7.64 3.86 16.46
C TRP A 165 -8.97 4.29 17.08
N ASN A 166 -9.88 3.35 17.34
CA ASN A 166 -11.15 3.65 18.00
C ASN A 166 -10.93 4.24 19.40
N GLY A 167 -9.97 3.71 20.17
CA GLY A 167 -9.61 4.28 21.46
C GLY A 167 -9.12 5.74 21.35
N ILE A 168 -8.33 6.05 20.31
CA ILE A 168 -7.89 7.42 20.02
C ILE A 168 -9.09 8.31 19.66
N LEU A 169 -9.97 7.87 18.77
CA LEU A 169 -11.15 8.66 18.38
C LEU A 169 -12.05 8.96 19.59
N THR A 170 -12.32 7.96 20.43
CA THR A 170 -13.07 8.17 21.68
C THR A 170 -12.37 9.15 22.61
N HIS A 171 -11.06 9.05 22.76
CA HIS A 171 -10.30 10.00 23.57
C HIS A 171 -10.41 11.42 23.00
N LEU A 172 -10.25 11.61 21.70
CA LEU A 172 -10.36 12.92 21.06
C LEU A 172 -11.76 13.51 21.19
N HIS A 173 -12.80 12.71 20.98
CA HIS A 173 -14.20 13.13 21.15
C HIS A 173 -14.50 13.64 22.57
N ASN A 174 -13.84 13.06 23.58
CA ASN A 174 -14.10 13.42 24.97
C ASN A 174 -13.24 14.60 25.47
N ASN A 175 -12.22 15.05 24.72
CA ASN A 175 -11.20 15.98 25.22
C ASN A 175 -10.90 17.18 24.29
N VAL A 176 -11.59 17.29 23.14
CA VAL A 176 -11.44 18.39 22.17
C VAL A 176 -12.82 18.98 21.88
#